data_AF-A0A813IZZ0-F1
#
_entry.id   AF-A0A813IZZ0-F1
#
_cell.length_a   1.000
_cell.length_b   1.000
_cell.length_c   1.000
_cell.angle_alpha   90.00
_cell.angle_beta   90.00
_cell.angle_gamma   90.00
#
_symmetry.space_group_name_H-M   'P 1'
#
loop_
_entity.id
_entity.type
_entity.pdbx_description
1 polymer ?
#
loop_
_entity_poly.entity_id
_entity_poly.type
_entity_poly.pdbx_seq_one_letter_code
_entity_poly.pdbx_strand_id
1 'polypeptide(L)'
;MAHFTDDGGKHEEIWGSPALDIMADRASTDIAKKVVMKDGRALLHADDNVKEDRDIVIRAVQENAESFMFASEELRADREVALLAVTGLGETLRLVALHLME
;
A
#
# COMPACT_ATOMS: atom_id res chain seq x y z
N MET A 1 53.02 8.19 -27.45
CA MET A 1 52.07 9.23 -27.90
C MET A 1 51.10 8.58 -28.86
N ALA A 2 49.88 8.33 -28.41
CA ALA A 2 48.78 7.91 -29.26
C ALA A 2 47.55 8.70 -28.82
N HIS A 3 47.05 9.51 -29.75
CA HIS A 3 45.78 10.20 -29.65
C HIS A 3 44.67 9.15 -29.52
N PHE A 4 43.86 9.25 -28.47
CA PHE A 4 42.50 8.74 -28.45
C PHE A 4 41.59 9.95 -28.33
N THR A 5 40.69 10.07 -29.30
CA THR A 5 39.67 11.10 -29.40
C THR A 5 38.68 10.92 -28.25
N ASP A 6 38.70 11.85 -27.29
CA ASP A 6 37.62 12.05 -26.34
C ASP A 6 36.46 12.73 -27.10
N ASP A 7 35.75 11.91 -27.88
CA ASP A 7 34.52 12.31 -28.55
C ASP A 7 33.49 12.51 -27.44
N GLY A 8 32.96 13.74 -27.34
CA GLY A 8 32.08 14.23 -26.27
C GLY A 8 30.70 13.54 -26.19
N GLY A 9 30.70 12.22 -26.13
CA GLY A 9 29.58 11.42 -25.66
C GLY A 9 29.50 11.58 -24.16
N LYS A 10 28.53 12.39 -23.72
CA LYS A 10 28.05 12.38 -22.35
C LYS A 10 27.84 10.92 -21.94
N HIS A 11 28.75 10.37 -21.16
CA HIS A 11 28.43 9.24 -20.31
C HIS A 11 27.42 9.79 -19.30
N GLU A 12 26.15 9.84 -19.71
CA GLU A 12 25.04 9.89 -18.78
C GLU A 12 25.10 8.54 -18.04
N GLU A 13 25.89 8.51 -16.97
CA GLU A 13 25.78 7.52 -15.92
C GLU A 13 24.31 7.50 -15.51
N ILE A 14 23.59 6.48 -15.97
CA ILE A 14 22.24 6.13 -15.56
C ILE A 14 22.33 5.55 -14.14
N TRP A 15 22.84 6.32 -13.19
CA TRP A 15 22.93 5.97 -11.76
C TRP A 15 22.01 6.89 -10.94
N GLY A 16 20.78 7.09 -11.44
CA GLY A 16 19.81 7.93 -10.77
C GLY A 16 18.64 8.37 -11.64
N SER A 17 18.18 7.54 -12.59
CA SER A 17 16.92 7.85 -13.28
C SER A 17 15.77 7.78 -12.27
N PRO A 18 14.98 8.86 -12.08
CA PRO A 18 13.81 8.84 -11.18
C PRO A 18 12.81 7.73 -11.54
N ALA A 19 12.81 7.29 -12.80
CA ALA A 19 11.99 6.19 -13.29
C ALA A 19 12.31 4.83 -12.62
N LEU A 20 13.57 4.59 -12.20
CA LEU A 20 13.98 3.34 -11.53
C LEU A 20 13.56 3.31 -10.05
N ASP A 21 13.67 4.45 -9.35
CA ASP A 21 13.20 4.59 -7.96
C ASP A 21 11.67 4.44 -7.86
N ILE A 22 10.93 5.03 -8.81
CA ILE A 22 9.46 4.94 -8.82
C ILE A 22 8.97 3.51 -9.07
N MET A 23 9.70 2.69 -9.85
CA MET A 23 9.31 1.30 -10.12
C MET A 23 9.60 0.36 -8.94
N ALA A 24 10.70 0.57 -8.23
CA ALA A 24 11.05 -0.23 -7.05
C ALA A 24 10.05 -0.01 -5.90
N ASP A 25 9.62 1.23 -5.70
CA ASP A 25 8.64 1.60 -4.68
C ASP A 25 7.23 1.03 -4.98
N ARG A 26 6.79 1.12 -6.24
CA ARG A 26 5.51 0.56 -6.70
C ARG A 26 5.45 -0.95 -6.61
N ALA A 27 6.51 -1.65 -7.01
CA ALA A 27 6.57 -3.12 -6.94
C ALA A 27 6.52 -3.62 -5.49
N SER A 28 7.17 -2.92 -4.57
CA SER A 28 7.17 -3.24 -3.13
C SER A 28 5.79 -2.99 -2.52
N THR A 29 5.15 -1.88 -2.90
CA THR A 29 3.79 -1.55 -2.52
C THR A 29 2.80 -2.62 -2.98
N ASP A 30 2.85 -3.05 -4.25
CA ASP A 30 1.94 -4.07 -4.79
C ASP A 30 2.07 -5.44 -4.11
N ILE A 31 3.28 -5.81 -3.69
CA ILE A 31 3.50 -7.04 -2.92
C ILE A 31 2.89 -6.88 -1.52
N ALA A 32 3.13 -5.76 -0.84
CA ALA A 32 2.53 -5.49 0.46
C ALA A 32 1.00 -5.55 0.41
N LYS A 33 0.36 -4.93 -0.60
CA LYS A 33 -1.10 -5.03 -0.80
C LYS A 33 -1.56 -6.48 -0.91
N LYS A 34 -0.87 -7.30 -1.71
CA LYS A 34 -1.22 -8.72 -1.91
C LYS A 34 -1.04 -9.58 -0.66
N VAL A 35 -0.06 -9.27 0.18
CA VAL A 35 0.18 -10.01 1.43
C VAL A 35 -0.89 -9.66 2.46
N VAL A 36 -1.21 -8.37 2.63
CA VAL A 36 -2.27 -7.90 3.54
C VAL A 36 -3.63 -8.49 3.17
N MET A 37 -3.93 -8.63 1.87
CA MET A 37 -5.17 -9.27 1.42
C MET A 37 -5.27 -10.77 1.71
N LYS A 38 -4.16 -11.46 2.00
CA LYS A 38 -4.15 -12.89 2.33
C LYS A 38 -4.03 -13.15 3.83
N ASP A 39 -3.42 -12.21 4.54
CA ASP A 39 -3.30 -12.21 5.99
C ASP A 39 -3.42 -10.76 6.47
N GLY A 40 -4.58 -10.40 7.01
CA GLY A 40 -4.83 -9.06 7.53
C GLY A 40 -3.80 -8.62 8.57
N ARG A 41 -3.15 -9.55 9.29
CA ARG A 41 -2.11 -9.22 10.28
C ARG A 41 -0.83 -8.67 9.64
N ALA A 42 -0.61 -8.91 8.36
CA ALA A 42 0.52 -8.35 7.64
C ALA A 42 0.50 -6.82 7.60
N LEU A 43 -0.64 -6.19 7.90
CA LEU A 43 -0.76 -4.75 8.04
C LEU A 43 0.20 -4.19 9.11
N LEU A 44 0.56 -4.97 10.13
CA LEU A 44 1.58 -4.60 11.13
C LEU A 44 2.92 -4.20 10.48
N HIS A 45 3.33 -4.95 9.45
CA HIS A 45 4.62 -4.80 8.78
C HIS A 45 4.57 -3.88 7.56
N ALA A 46 3.38 -3.40 7.19
CA ALA A 46 3.23 -2.54 6.04
C ALA A 46 3.69 -1.11 6.36
N ASP A 47 4.16 -0.40 5.33
CA ASP A 47 4.50 1.01 5.43
C ASP A 47 3.25 1.88 5.60
N ASP A 48 3.45 3.14 5.99
CA ASP A 48 2.36 4.06 6.35
C ASP A 48 1.38 4.26 5.19
N ASN A 49 1.89 4.34 3.94
CA ASN A 49 1.05 4.41 2.73
C ASN A 49 0.00 3.28 2.65
N VAL A 50 0.32 2.10 3.16
CA VAL A 50 -0.59 0.93 3.16
C VAL A 50 -1.50 0.95 4.38
N LYS A 51 -1.02 1.44 5.53
CA LYS A 51 -1.80 1.59 6.77
C LYS A 51 -2.79 2.74 6.72
N GLU A 52 -2.58 3.70 5.83
CA GLU A 52 -3.46 4.84 5.54
C GLU A 52 -4.40 4.58 4.34
N ASP A 53 -4.13 3.53 3.56
CA ASP A 53 -4.99 3.13 2.44
C ASP A 53 -6.26 2.45 2.98
N ARG A 54 -7.35 3.21 2.98
CA ARG A 54 -8.66 2.80 3.51
C ARG A 54 -9.14 1.46 2.95
N ASP A 55 -9.01 1.24 1.64
CA ASP A 55 -9.51 0.04 1.00
C ASP A 55 -8.71 -1.20 1.42
N ILE A 56 -7.40 -1.03 1.61
CA ILE A 56 -6.53 -2.11 2.10
C ILE A 56 -6.86 -2.41 3.56
N VAL A 57 -6.98 -1.39 4.40
CA VAL A 57 -7.33 -1.57 5.82
C VAL A 57 -8.67 -2.27 5.96
N ILE A 58 -9.70 -1.85 5.21
CA ILE A 58 -11.02 -2.50 5.24
C ILE A 58 -10.90 -3.98 4.87
N ARG A 59 -10.14 -4.33 3.82
CA ARG A 59 -9.91 -5.73 3.44
C ARG A 59 -9.15 -6.50 4.50
N ALA A 60 -8.12 -5.89 5.09
CA ALA A 60 -7.35 -6.50 6.18
C ALA A 60 -8.24 -6.81 7.39
N VAL A 61 -9.13 -5.89 7.74
CA VAL A 61 -10.08 -6.01 8.86
C VAL A 61 -11.14 -7.07 8.57
N GLN A 62 -11.59 -7.19 7.32
CA GLN A 62 -12.51 -8.26 6.90
C GLN A 62 -11.89 -9.65 7.03
N GLU A 63 -10.61 -9.80 6.69
CA GLU A 63 -9.88 -11.06 6.88
C GLU A 63 -9.57 -11.33 8.35
N ASN A 64 -9.12 -10.29 9.08
CA ASN A 64 -8.85 -10.37 10.50
C ASN A 64 -9.11 -9.02 11.18
N ALA A 65 -10.15 -8.96 12.01
CA ALA A 65 -10.52 -7.75 12.74
C ALA A 65 -9.40 -7.18 13.64
N GLU A 66 -8.50 -8.02 14.14
CA GLU A 66 -7.35 -7.57 14.93
C GLU A 66 -6.40 -6.67 14.13
N SER A 67 -6.40 -6.78 12.79
CA SER A 67 -5.57 -5.93 11.93
C SER A 67 -5.89 -4.44 12.06
N PHE A 68 -7.11 -4.09 12.48
CA PHE A 68 -7.55 -2.71 12.69
C PHE A 68 -6.62 -1.93 13.63
N MET A 69 -6.01 -2.60 14.61
CA MET A 69 -5.09 -1.96 15.56
C MET A 69 -3.81 -1.42 14.90
N PHE A 70 -3.48 -1.89 13.70
CA PHE A 70 -2.28 -1.50 12.94
C PHE A 70 -2.55 -0.45 11.85
N ALA A 71 -3.82 -0.07 11.64
CA ALA A 71 -4.18 1.01 10.73
C ALA A 71 -3.73 2.37 11.29
N SER A 72 -3.66 3.38 10.41
CA SER A 72 -3.34 4.76 10.81
C SER A 72 -4.30 5.29 11.87
N GLU A 73 -3.88 6.31 12.62
CA GLU A 73 -4.72 6.88 13.67
C GLU A 73 -6.02 7.47 13.11
N GLU A 74 -5.95 8.07 11.93
CA GLU A 74 -7.07 8.63 11.19
C GLU A 74 -8.10 7.56 10.84
N LEU A 75 -7.65 6.42 10.30
CA LEU A 75 -8.55 5.31 9.96
C LEU A 75 -9.06 4.58 11.20
N ARG A 76 -8.30 4.57 12.31
CA ARG A 76 -8.80 4.06 13.59
C ARG A 76 -9.86 4.98 14.21
N ALA A 77 -9.79 6.28 13.93
CA ALA A 77 -10.79 7.26 14.32
C ALA A 77 -12.00 7.33 13.36
N ASP A 78 -11.87 6.78 12.14
CA ASP A 78 -12.98 6.65 11.21
C ASP A 78 -14.03 5.71 11.80
N ARG A 79 -15.19 6.28 12.10
CA ARG A 79 -16.32 5.57 12.71
C ARG A 79 -16.76 4.37 11.87
N GLU A 80 -16.74 4.46 10.54
CA GLU A 80 -17.15 3.37 9.67
C GLU A 80 -16.15 2.21 9.71
N VAL A 81 -14.85 2.51 9.70
CA VAL A 81 -13.78 1.50 9.78
C VAL A 81 -13.72 0.87 11.17
N ALA A 82 -13.92 1.66 12.23
CA ALA A 82 -14.02 1.15 13.59
C ALA A 82 -15.24 0.23 13.77
N LEU A 83 -16.39 0.61 13.20
CA LEU A 83 -17.59 -0.23 13.22
C LEU A 83 -17.37 -1.52 12.43
N LEU A 84 -16.67 -1.48 11.29
CA LEU A 84 -16.28 -2.67 10.54
C LEU A 84 -15.48 -3.65 11.42
N ALA A 85 -14.49 -3.15 12.16
CA ALA A 85 -13.65 -3.98 13.04
C ALA A 85 -14.43 -4.60 14.21
N VAL A 86 -15.40 -3.87 14.77
CA VAL A 86 -16.22 -4.37 15.90
C VAL A 86 -17.34 -5.31 15.44
N THR A 87 -17.94 -5.06 14.28
CA THR A 87 -19.10 -5.84 13.79
C THR A 87 -18.70 -7.10 13.04
N GLY A 88 -17.44 -7.21 12.63
CA GLY A 88 -16.74 -8.46 12.30
C GLY A 88 -17.22 -9.22 11.06
N LEU A 89 -18.48 -9.63 10.98
CA LEU A 89 -18.83 -10.78 10.14
C LEU A 89 -20.30 -10.68 9.68
N GLY A 90 -20.56 -10.14 8.48
CA GLY A 90 -21.79 -10.43 7.73
C GLY A 90 -22.53 -9.24 7.10
N GLU A 91 -22.70 -8.12 7.81
CA GLU A 91 -23.60 -7.04 7.33
C GLU A 91 -22.91 -5.91 6.58
N THR A 92 -21.63 -5.66 6.86
CA THR A 92 -20.98 -4.40 6.47
C THR A 92 -20.47 -4.37 5.03
N LEU A 93 -20.25 -5.53 4.41
CA LEU A 93 -19.96 -5.63 2.96
C LEU A 93 -21.07 -5.00 2.12
N ARG A 94 -22.33 -5.03 2.58
CA ARG A 94 -23.46 -4.42 1.87
C ARG A 94 -23.40 -2.88 1.87
N LEU A 95 -22.85 -2.27 2.91
CA LEU A 95 -22.73 -0.81 3.02
C LEU A 95 -21.56 -0.27 2.20
N VAL A 96 -20.39 -0.91 2.26
CA VAL A 96 -19.21 -0.47 1.48
C VAL A 96 -19.39 -0.77 -0.01
N ALA A 97 -20.01 -1.89 -0.38
CA ALA A 97 -20.33 -2.18 -1.79
C ALA A 97 -21.34 -1.19 -2.39
N LEU A 98 -22.22 -0.59 -1.58
CA LEU A 98 -23.14 0.45 -2.04
C LEU A 98 -22.41 1.75 -2.36
N HIS A 99 -21.34 2.06 -1.63
CA HIS A 99 -20.56 3.29 -1.79
C HIS A 99 -19.54 3.23 -2.94
N LEU A 100 -19.11 2.03 -3.35
CA LEU A 100 -18.18 1.82 -4.47
C LEU A 100 -18.88 1.68 -5.84
N MET A 101 -20.22 1.82 -5.91
CA MET A 101 -21.01 1.74 -7.15
C MET A 101 -21.58 3.10 -7.62
N GLU A 102 -21.18 4.21 -7.00
CA GLU A 102 -21.47 5.59 -7.46
C GLU A 102 -20.23 6.22 -8.11
#